data_AF-A0A127B593-F1
#
_entry.id   AF-A0A127B593-F1
#
_cell.length_a   1.000
_cell.length_b   1.000
_cell.length_c   1.000
_cell.angle_alpha   90.00
_cell.angle_beta   90.00
_cell.angle_gamma   90.00
#
_symmetry.space_group_name_H-M   'P 1'
#
loop_
_entity.id
_entity.type
_entity.pdbx_description
1 polymer ?
#
loop_
_entity_poly.entity_id
_entity_poly.type
_entity_poly.pdbx_seq_one_letter_code
_entity_poly.pdbx_strand_id
1 'polypeptide(L)'
;MRLICLLVLCCLFLGCQSKDVQEVPVTSVIGDSLLLDSTVDSVATEKQDGTLTAVGPPKDVKQQLPSELEVVLDQTHGMWQLPLVQDQSLSRFTQDQQGPYFLQTDLDKDQRVDYAVQITDGKTATVLALMRPKQEGQAWQEKVLASKPMLTVADTLYSPFTLSLPQESRDSTRVTKGLSGILLQEGKQTSLFYRQNRKWHQKTLPAGIK
;
A
#
# COMPACT_ATOMS: atom_id res chain seq x y z
N MET A 1 -52.84 13.35 -7.48
CA MET A 1 -51.65 14.10 -6.99
C MET A 1 -50.36 13.53 -7.59
N ARG A 2 -50.19 13.62 -8.91
CA ARG A 2 -49.01 13.12 -9.65
C ARG A 2 -48.42 14.19 -10.60
N LEU A 3 -48.70 15.46 -10.33
CA LEU A 3 -48.40 16.57 -11.25
C LEU A 3 -47.49 17.66 -10.66
N ILE A 4 -46.97 17.50 -9.44
CA ILE A 4 -46.21 18.55 -8.74
C ILE A 4 -44.70 18.25 -8.67
N CYS A 5 -44.26 16.99 -8.78
CA CYS A 5 -42.82 16.68 -8.76
C CYS A 5 -42.09 16.93 -10.08
N LEU A 6 -42.80 17.15 -11.21
CA LEU A 6 -42.15 17.39 -12.50
C LEU A 6 -41.57 18.81 -12.64
N LEU A 7 -41.97 19.74 -11.75
CA LEU A 7 -41.60 21.16 -11.82
C LEU A 7 -40.28 21.49 -11.12
N VAL A 8 -39.73 20.56 -10.32
CA VAL A 8 -38.45 20.75 -9.62
C VAL A 8 -37.24 20.34 -10.49
N LEU A 9 -37.47 19.59 -11.58
CA LEU A 9 -36.41 19.11 -12.47
C LEU A 9 -36.00 20.10 -13.57
N CYS A 10 -36.73 21.21 -13.76
CA CYS A 10 -36.46 22.19 -14.83
C CYS A 10 -35.67 23.44 -14.39
N CYS A 11 -35.33 23.59 -13.09
CA CYS A 11 -34.71 24.82 -12.58
C CYS A 11 -33.19 24.77 -12.37
N LEU A 12 -32.48 23.71 -12.82
CA LEU A 12 -31.02 23.59 -12.65
C LEU A 12 -30.18 23.80 -13.94
N PHE A 13 -30.80 24.23 -15.05
CA PHE A 13 -30.09 24.49 -16.32
C PHE A 13 -29.98 25.97 -16.71
N LEU A 14 -29.76 26.86 -15.74
CA LEU A 14 -29.53 28.29 -16.01
C LEU A 14 -28.41 28.87 -15.13
N GLY A 15 -27.23 29.01 -15.72
CA GLY A 15 -26.13 29.88 -15.27
C GLY A 15 -24.77 29.20 -15.44
N CYS A 16 -23.76 29.70 -16.14
CA CYS A 16 -23.55 30.92 -16.93
C CYS A 16 -22.38 30.62 -17.89
N GLN A 17 -22.36 31.26 -19.06
CA GLN A 17 -21.30 31.13 -20.05
C GLN A 17 -20.07 32.03 -19.78
N SER A 18 -18.93 31.50 -20.21
CA SER A 18 -17.74 32.07 -20.89
C SER A 18 -16.95 33.25 -20.31
N LYS A 19 -15.63 33.04 -20.23
CA LYS A 19 -14.63 34.03 -20.62
C LYS A 19 -13.41 33.33 -21.26
N ASP A 20 -13.23 33.58 -22.54
CA ASP A 20 -12.06 33.27 -23.36
C ASP A 20 -10.82 34.12 -22.98
N VAL A 21 -9.68 33.71 -23.57
CA VAL A 21 -8.40 34.40 -23.79
C VAL A 21 -7.36 34.13 -22.67
N GLN A 22 -6.20 33.49 -22.91
CA GLN A 22 -5.21 33.84 -23.94
C GLN A 22 -4.27 32.66 -24.27
N GLU A 23 -4.24 32.27 -25.54
CA GLU A 23 -3.08 31.60 -26.14
C GLU A 23 -2.00 32.66 -26.40
N VAL A 24 -0.75 32.35 -26.04
CA VAL A 24 0.43 33.08 -26.53
C VAL A 24 1.38 32.05 -27.13
N PRO A 25 1.63 32.08 -28.46
CA PRO A 25 2.68 31.30 -29.09
C PRO A 25 3.99 32.08 -29.20
N VAL A 26 5.03 31.34 -29.60
CA VAL A 26 6.37 31.77 -30.07
C VAL A 26 7.36 32.01 -28.90
N THR A 27 8.44 31.23 -28.76
CA THR A 27 9.56 31.24 -29.71
C THR A 27 10.44 29.99 -29.55
N SER A 28 10.64 29.28 -30.66
CA SER A 28 11.75 28.36 -30.85
C SER A 28 13.06 29.14 -30.97
N VAL A 29 14.08 28.80 -30.18
CA VAL A 29 15.47 29.16 -30.49
C VAL A 29 16.29 27.88 -30.49
N ILE A 30 16.68 27.50 -31.70
CA ILE A 30 17.78 26.58 -32.00
C ILE A 30 19.08 27.29 -31.61
N GLY A 31 20.00 26.63 -30.91
CA GLY A 31 21.32 27.17 -30.63
C GLY A 31 22.23 26.19 -29.90
N ASP A 32 23.22 25.69 -30.65
CA ASP A 32 24.20 24.66 -30.32
C ASP A 32 25.05 24.87 -29.05
N SER A 33 25.48 23.70 -28.53
CA SER A 33 26.76 23.42 -27.85
C SER A 33 27.10 24.20 -26.57
N LEU A 34 27.31 23.48 -25.47
CA LEU A 34 28.65 23.20 -24.94
C LEU A 34 28.55 22.34 -23.67
N LEU A 35 29.33 21.26 -23.69
CA LEU A 35 29.67 20.38 -22.58
C LEU A 35 30.66 21.07 -21.63
N LEU A 36 30.55 20.70 -20.33
CA LEU A 36 31.54 20.86 -19.24
C LEU A 36 31.67 22.30 -18.70
N ASP A 37 31.70 22.58 -17.39
CA ASP A 37 32.50 21.96 -16.34
C ASP A 37 31.94 22.29 -14.93
N SER A 38 32.51 21.58 -13.98
CA SER A 38 32.27 21.36 -12.56
C SER A 38 32.34 22.55 -11.58
N THR A 39 31.76 22.28 -10.39
CA THR A 39 32.10 22.80 -9.04
C THR A 39 31.58 24.19 -8.64
N VAL A 40 30.57 24.25 -7.75
CA VAL A 40 30.56 25.18 -6.59
C VAL A 40 29.73 24.55 -5.45
N ASP A 41 30.43 24.30 -4.35
CA ASP A 41 29.93 24.02 -3.01
C ASP A 41 29.21 25.27 -2.45
N SER A 42 27.97 25.14 -1.97
CA SER A 42 27.29 26.22 -1.25
C SER A 42 26.22 25.66 -0.32
N VAL A 43 26.61 25.65 0.96
CA VAL A 43 25.80 25.57 2.18
C VAL A 43 24.42 26.20 2.00
N ALA A 44 23.38 25.38 1.91
CA ALA A 44 22.00 25.84 2.04
C ALA A 44 21.65 25.90 3.53
N THR A 45 21.51 27.12 4.03
CA THR A 45 20.93 27.45 5.33
C THR A 45 19.48 26.98 5.35
N GLU A 46 19.16 25.96 6.15
CA GLU A 46 17.76 25.57 6.39
C GLU A 46 17.04 26.68 7.15
N LYS A 47 16.23 27.45 6.42
CA LYS A 47 15.21 28.32 6.99
C LYS A 47 13.98 27.45 7.23
N GLN A 48 13.85 26.94 8.44
CA GLN A 48 12.75 26.09 8.88
C GLN A 48 11.45 26.90 8.91
N ASP A 49 10.62 26.73 7.88
CA ASP A 49 9.29 27.31 7.76
C ASP A 49 8.22 26.37 8.34
N GLY A 50 7.23 26.96 9.01
CA GLY A 50 6.27 26.34 9.93
C GLY A 50 5.07 25.67 9.27
N THR A 51 5.26 25.01 8.13
CA THR A 51 4.23 24.22 7.43
C THR A 51 4.82 22.91 6.92
N LEU A 52 5.34 22.09 7.83
CA LEU A 52 5.73 20.71 7.52
C LEU A 52 4.48 19.81 7.54
N THR A 53 3.70 19.85 6.47
CA THR A 53 3.08 18.61 5.99
C THR A 53 4.22 17.74 5.48
N ALA A 54 4.40 16.55 6.03
CA ALA A 54 5.40 15.59 5.55
C ALA A 54 5.07 15.19 4.11
N VAL A 55 5.54 15.97 3.14
CA VAL A 55 5.49 15.68 1.70
C VAL A 55 6.91 15.37 1.28
N GLY A 56 7.37 14.20 1.69
CA GLY A 56 8.58 13.57 1.16
C GLY A 56 8.24 12.16 0.72
N PRO A 57 8.92 11.59 -0.28
CA PRO A 57 8.79 10.16 -0.56
C PRO A 57 9.03 9.37 0.73
N PRO A 58 8.36 8.23 0.94
CA PRO A 58 8.50 7.49 2.18
C PRO A 58 9.99 7.23 2.45
N LYS A 59 10.41 7.52 3.69
CA LYS A 59 11.80 7.35 4.13
C LYS A 59 12.28 5.90 3.99
N ASP A 60 11.34 4.97 3.87
CA ASP A 60 11.53 3.56 3.58
C ASP A 60 10.88 3.21 2.24
N VAL A 61 11.69 2.81 1.25
CA VAL A 61 11.21 2.34 -0.08
C VAL A 61 10.17 1.23 0.06
N LYS A 62 10.21 0.45 1.16
CA LYS A 62 9.26 -0.62 1.46
C LYS A 62 7.85 -0.13 1.84
N GLN A 63 7.65 1.19 1.97
CA GLN A 63 6.32 1.79 2.16
C GLN A 63 5.71 2.29 0.84
N GLN A 64 6.45 2.29 -0.27
CA GLN A 64 5.88 2.66 -1.56
C GLN A 64 5.07 1.49 -2.12
N LEU A 65 3.74 1.64 -2.13
CA LEU A 65 2.86 0.64 -2.68
C LEU A 65 2.87 0.68 -4.22
N PRO A 66 2.66 -0.47 -4.90
CA PRO A 66 2.40 -0.47 -6.33
C PRO A 66 1.10 0.29 -6.63
N SER A 67 1.08 1.09 -7.70
CA SER A 67 -0.07 1.94 -8.03
C SER A 67 -1.38 1.17 -8.21
N GLU A 68 -1.33 -0.07 -8.70
CA GLU A 68 -2.53 -0.91 -8.81
C GLU A 68 -3.11 -1.30 -7.45
N LEU A 69 -2.27 -1.46 -6.43
CA LEU A 69 -2.70 -1.72 -5.06
C LEU A 69 -3.29 -0.46 -4.43
N GLU A 70 -2.65 0.70 -4.61
CA GLU A 70 -3.14 1.98 -4.11
C GLU A 70 -4.56 2.29 -4.64
N VAL A 71 -4.77 2.15 -5.95
CA VAL A 71 -6.08 2.39 -6.59
C VAL A 71 -7.17 1.50 -5.98
N VAL A 72 -6.85 0.23 -5.71
CA VAL A 72 -7.82 -0.70 -5.10
C VAL A 72 -8.14 -0.27 -3.68
N LEU A 73 -7.13 0.07 -2.88
CA LEU A 73 -7.31 0.52 -1.51
C LEU A 73 -8.09 1.84 -1.44
N ASP A 74 -7.85 2.78 -2.36
CA ASP A 74 -8.60 4.03 -2.44
C ASP A 74 -10.08 3.80 -2.77
N GLN A 75 -10.37 2.82 -3.63
CA GLN A 75 -11.72 2.47 -4.03
C GLN A 75 -12.51 1.73 -2.95
N THR A 76 -11.86 0.84 -2.19
CA THR A 76 -12.54 -0.02 -1.22
C THR A 76 -12.38 0.43 0.24
N HIS A 77 -11.33 1.19 0.55
CA HIS A 77 -10.96 1.63 1.90
C HIS A 77 -10.57 3.11 1.94
N GLY A 78 -11.41 4.04 1.47
CA GLY A 78 -11.04 5.43 1.18
C GLY A 78 -10.37 6.31 2.26
N MET A 79 -10.15 5.83 3.49
CA MET A 79 -9.36 6.50 4.54
C MET A 79 -8.19 5.64 5.04
N TRP A 80 -7.73 4.68 4.24
CA TRP A 80 -6.66 3.76 4.60
C TRP A 80 -5.32 4.48 4.77
N GLN A 81 -4.51 3.97 5.68
CA GLN A 81 -3.11 4.38 5.85
C GLN A 81 -2.27 3.15 6.18
N LEU A 82 -0.99 3.16 5.78
CA LEU A 82 -0.05 2.15 6.26
C LEU A 82 0.18 2.34 7.78
N PRO A 83 0.14 1.27 8.59
CA PRO A 83 0.44 1.38 10.01
C PRO A 83 1.90 1.76 10.23
N LEU A 84 2.18 2.41 11.37
CA LEU A 84 3.52 2.41 11.93
C LEU A 84 3.87 1.00 12.41
N VAL A 85 5.09 0.57 12.13
CA VAL A 85 5.65 -0.70 12.60
C VAL A 85 6.86 -0.37 13.48
N GLN A 86 7.07 -1.12 14.56
CA GLN A 86 8.19 -0.86 15.47
C GLN A 86 9.53 -1.16 14.78
N ASP A 87 10.57 -0.38 15.09
CA ASP A 87 11.91 -0.54 14.52
C ASP A 87 12.48 -1.95 14.72
N GLN A 88 12.17 -2.59 15.85
CA GLN A 88 12.57 -3.97 16.13
C GLN A 88 11.95 -5.02 15.20
N SER A 89 10.82 -4.70 14.56
CA SER A 89 10.21 -5.53 13.53
C SER A 89 10.84 -5.24 12.18
N LEU A 90 11.15 -3.97 11.88
CA LEU A 90 11.82 -3.55 10.64
C LEU A 90 13.24 -4.12 10.52
N SER A 91 14.00 -4.12 11.62
CA SER A 91 15.39 -4.61 11.66
C SER A 91 15.53 -6.12 11.38
N ARG A 92 14.42 -6.87 11.39
CA ARG A 92 14.40 -8.29 11.03
C ARG A 92 14.47 -8.52 9.54
N PHE A 93 14.16 -7.50 8.73
CA PHE A 93 14.12 -7.62 7.29
C PHE A 93 15.43 -7.21 6.65
N THR A 94 15.96 -8.08 5.81
CA THR A 94 17.09 -7.75 4.94
C THR A 94 16.64 -6.82 3.81
N GLN A 95 17.58 -6.17 3.11
CA GLN A 95 17.25 -5.21 2.05
C GLN A 95 16.47 -5.82 0.88
N ASP A 96 16.68 -7.11 0.60
CA ASP A 96 16.04 -7.89 -0.46
C ASP A 96 14.62 -8.38 -0.11
N GLN A 97 14.21 -8.32 1.16
CA GLN A 97 12.86 -8.68 1.56
C GLN A 97 11.89 -7.51 1.40
N GLN A 98 10.69 -7.79 0.87
CA GLN A 98 9.63 -6.79 0.61
C GLN A 98 9.21 -6.00 1.87
N GLY A 99 9.39 -6.57 3.06
CA GLY A 99 9.17 -5.88 4.33
C GLY A 99 7.79 -6.15 4.94
N PRO A 100 7.45 -5.45 6.04
CA PRO A 100 6.28 -5.78 6.83
C PRO A 100 4.98 -5.16 6.32
N TYR A 101 5.02 -4.13 5.49
CA TYR A 101 3.84 -3.33 5.14
C TYR A 101 2.96 -4.02 4.11
N PHE A 102 3.58 -4.55 3.06
CA PHE A 102 2.89 -5.28 2.01
C PHE A 102 3.79 -6.38 1.44
N LEU A 103 3.16 -7.37 0.82
CA LEU A 103 3.81 -8.45 0.10
C LEU A 103 3.19 -8.59 -1.29
N GLN A 104 4.00 -8.91 -2.28
CA GLN A 104 3.64 -9.31 -3.63
C GLN A 104 3.96 -10.79 -3.80
N THR A 105 2.95 -11.60 -4.12
CA THR A 105 3.14 -13.05 -4.31
C THR A 105 1.99 -13.65 -5.11
N ASP A 106 2.18 -14.84 -5.67
CA ASP A 106 1.13 -15.59 -6.36
C ASP A 106 0.44 -16.53 -5.36
N LEU A 107 -0.69 -16.08 -4.80
CA LEU A 107 -1.36 -16.73 -3.67
C LEU A 107 -2.19 -17.95 -4.11
N ASP A 108 -2.65 -17.99 -5.36
CA ASP A 108 -3.46 -19.10 -5.90
C ASP A 108 -2.77 -19.90 -7.02
N LYS A 109 -1.50 -19.63 -7.28
CA LYS A 109 -0.61 -20.31 -8.24
C LYS A 109 -1.08 -20.16 -9.68
N ASP A 110 -1.60 -18.99 -10.03
CA ASP A 110 -2.11 -18.68 -11.36
C ASP A 110 -1.22 -17.76 -12.20
N GLN A 111 0.02 -17.52 -11.73
CA GLN A 111 1.06 -16.67 -12.33
C GLN A 111 0.73 -15.17 -12.35
N ARG A 112 -0.33 -14.73 -11.66
CA ARG A 112 -0.57 -13.31 -11.40
C ARG A 112 0.00 -12.91 -10.05
N VAL A 113 0.34 -11.63 -9.95
CA VAL A 113 0.72 -11.01 -8.69
C VAL A 113 -0.53 -10.67 -7.90
N ASP A 114 -0.63 -11.25 -6.72
CA ASP A 114 -1.58 -10.87 -5.67
C ASP A 114 -0.84 -10.11 -4.56
N TYR A 115 -1.63 -9.48 -3.69
CA TYR A 115 -1.11 -8.66 -2.61
C TYR A 115 -1.55 -9.14 -1.24
N ALA A 116 -0.65 -9.00 -0.27
CA ALA A 116 -1.02 -8.90 1.14
C ALA A 116 -0.63 -7.51 1.63
N VAL A 117 -1.50 -6.82 2.36
CA VAL A 117 -1.19 -5.46 2.84
C VAL A 117 -1.75 -5.25 4.24
N GLN A 118 -1.00 -4.54 5.06
CA GLN A 118 -1.50 -3.99 6.31
C GLN A 118 -2.03 -2.58 6.08
N ILE A 119 -3.26 -2.34 6.50
CA ILE A 119 -3.86 -1.01 6.54
C ILE A 119 -4.33 -0.68 7.95
N THR A 120 -4.53 0.59 8.20
CA THR A 120 -5.16 1.09 9.41
C THR A 120 -6.44 1.84 9.09
N ASP A 121 -7.42 1.66 9.97
CA ASP A 121 -8.63 2.46 10.05
C ASP A 121 -8.83 2.87 11.52
N GLY A 122 -8.57 4.14 11.81
CA GLY A 122 -8.55 4.68 13.16
C GLY A 122 -7.50 4.01 14.06
N LYS A 123 -7.96 3.20 15.03
CA LYS A 123 -7.09 2.52 16.02
C LYS A 123 -6.97 1.02 15.78
N THR A 124 -7.34 0.56 14.60
CA THR A 124 -7.34 -0.86 14.23
C THR A 124 -6.37 -1.07 13.08
N ALA A 125 -5.48 -2.05 13.22
CA ALA A 125 -4.69 -2.56 12.12
C ALA A 125 -5.40 -3.78 11.51
N THR A 126 -5.49 -3.82 10.18
CA THR A 126 -6.12 -4.90 9.43
C THR A 126 -5.16 -5.39 8.36
N VAL A 127 -5.02 -6.71 8.25
CA VAL A 127 -4.25 -7.37 7.20
C VAL A 127 -5.21 -7.94 6.17
N LEU A 128 -5.05 -7.50 4.94
CA LEU A 128 -5.84 -7.92 3.79
C LEU A 128 -5.00 -8.77 2.85
N ALA A 129 -5.62 -9.79 2.27
CA ALA A 129 -5.17 -10.41 1.04
C ALA A 129 -6.07 -9.96 -0.11
N LEU A 130 -5.46 -9.46 -1.18
CA LEU A 130 -6.13 -8.93 -2.37
C LEU A 130 -5.70 -9.77 -3.57
N MET A 131 -6.64 -10.54 -4.09
CA MET A 131 -6.41 -11.42 -5.24
C MET A 131 -6.75 -10.69 -6.53
N ARG A 132 -5.83 -10.73 -7.50
CA ARG A 132 -6.04 -10.09 -8.80
C ARG A 132 -7.21 -10.77 -9.53
N PRO A 133 -8.13 -9.99 -10.13
CA PRO A 133 -9.20 -10.56 -10.93
C PRO A 133 -8.63 -11.32 -12.13
N LYS A 134 -9.25 -12.45 -12.50
CA LYS A 134 -8.81 -13.27 -13.64
C LYS A 134 -9.26 -12.70 -14.99
N GLN A 135 -10.27 -11.83 -14.98
CA GLN A 135 -10.82 -11.16 -16.16
C GLN A 135 -10.80 -9.66 -15.93
N GLU A 136 -10.53 -8.90 -17.00
CA GLU A 136 -10.56 -7.45 -16.98
C GLU A 136 -11.98 -6.94 -16.64
N GLY A 137 -12.06 -5.83 -15.90
CA GLY A 137 -13.33 -5.25 -15.44
C GLY A 137 -13.97 -5.94 -14.23
N GLN A 138 -13.41 -7.04 -13.72
CA GLN A 138 -13.84 -7.62 -12.45
C GLN A 138 -13.15 -6.95 -11.26
N ALA A 139 -13.87 -6.85 -10.14
CA ALA A 139 -13.31 -6.35 -8.89
C ALA A 139 -12.29 -7.33 -8.30
N TRP A 140 -11.33 -6.79 -7.54
CA TRP A 140 -10.40 -7.57 -6.74
C TRP A 140 -11.14 -8.39 -5.69
N GLN A 141 -10.67 -9.61 -5.43
CA GLN A 141 -11.23 -10.41 -4.34
C GLN A 141 -10.44 -10.11 -3.07
N GLU A 142 -11.13 -9.59 -2.07
CA GLU A 142 -10.53 -9.26 -0.78
C GLU A 142 -10.81 -10.36 0.26
N LYS A 143 -9.81 -10.62 1.10
CA LYS A 143 -9.95 -11.42 2.32
C LYS A 143 -9.22 -10.74 3.47
N VAL A 144 -9.96 -10.43 4.54
CA VAL A 144 -9.37 -10.11 5.84
C VAL A 144 -8.69 -11.36 6.41
N LEU A 145 -7.38 -11.30 6.60
CA LEU A 145 -6.56 -12.34 7.23
C LEU A 145 -6.53 -12.17 8.76
N ALA A 146 -6.38 -10.93 9.22
CA ALA A 146 -6.41 -10.58 10.63
C ALA A 146 -6.83 -9.12 10.82
N SER A 147 -7.44 -8.81 11.97
CA SER A 147 -7.73 -7.44 12.38
C SER A 147 -7.64 -7.34 13.90
N LYS A 148 -6.89 -6.35 14.39
CA LYS A 148 -6.60 -6.16 15.81
C LYS A 148 -6.47 -4.69 16.17
N PRO A 149 -6.78 -4.29 17.42
CA PRO A 149 -6.41 -2.98 17.92
C PRO A 149 -4.90 -2.74 17.81
N MET A 150 -4.52 -1.51 17.48
CA MET A 150 -3.12 -1.09 17.47
C MET A 150 -2.54 -1.07 18.89
N LEU A 151 -1.24 -1.32 19.00
CA LEU A 151 -0.50 -1.30 20.26
C LEU A 151 -0.06 0.13 20.57
N THR A 152 -0.38 0.62 21.76
CA THR A 152 0.11 1.92 22.24
C THR A 152 1.45 1.74 22.94
N VAL A 153 2.49 2.42 22.46
CA VAL A 153 3.82 2.47 23.07
C VAL A 153 4.27 3.93 23.08
N ALA A 154 4.48 4.50 24.27
CA ALA A 154 4.85 5.91 24.45
C ALA A 154 3.97 6.87 23.61
N ASP A 155 2.65 6.73 23.75
CA ASP A 155 1.61 7.51 23.04
C ASP A 155 1.59 7.37 21.51
N THR A 156 2.40 6.47 20.94
CA THR A 156 2.41 6.14 19.51
C THR A 156 1.69 4.82 19.28
N LEU A 157 0.87 4.75 18.23
CA LEU A 157 0.16 3.54 17.83
C LEU A 157 0.97 2.75 16.80
N TYR A 158 1.19 1.47 17.07
CA TYR A 158 1.89 0.55 16.18
C TYR A 158 1.00 -0.62 15.79
N SER A 159 1.17 -1.14 14.57
CA SER A 159 0.58 -2.42 14.21
C SER A 159 1.13 -3.54 15.10
N PRO A 160 0.29 -4.47 15.59
CA PRO A 160 0.75 -5.67 16.26
C PRO A 160 1.34 -6.70 15.28
N PHE A 161 1.25 -6.44 13.98
CA PHE A 161 1.55 -7.41 12.94
C PHE A 161 2.88 -7.15 12.23
N THR A 162 3.47 -8.23 11.74
CA THR A 162 4.61 -8.19 10.84
C THR A 162 4.38 -9.23 9.74
N LEU A 163 4.41 -8.79 8.48
CA LEU A 163 4.20 -9.64 7.31
C LEU A 163 5.53 -10.13 6.75
N SER A 164 5.59 -11.40 6.34
CA SER A 164 6.70 -11.91 5.55
C SER A 164 6.25 -13.05 4.62
N LEU A 165 7.03 -13.33 3.59
CA LEU A 165 6.88 -14.55 2.80
C LEU A 165 7.63 -15.70 3.47
N PRO A 166 7.13 -16.95 3.37
CA PRO A 166 7.88 -18.13 3.78
C PRO A 166 9.23 -18.17 3.04
N GLN A 167 10.33 -18.30 3.77
CA GLN A 167 11.64 -18.45 3.14
C GLN A 167 11.88 -19.91 2.73
N GLU A 168 12.33 -20.11 1.50
CA GLU A 168 12.88 -21.40 1.05
C GLU A 168 14.30 -21.56 1.62
N SER A 169 14.43 -21.95 2.88
CA SER A 169 15.72 -22.42 3.40
C SER A 169 15.91 -23.91 3.07
N ARG A 170 17.15 -24.39 3.01
CA ARG A 170 17.44 -25.84 2.85
C ARG A 170 16.81 -26.68 3.97
N ASP A 171 16.57 -26.07 5.11
CA ASP A 171 15.86 -26.62 6.28
C ASP A 171 14.39 -26.20 6.35
N SER A 172 13.80 -25.71 5.24
CA SER A 172 12.38 -25.33 5.19
C SER A 172 11.59 -26.46 5.80
N THR A 173 11.01 -26.20 6.97
CA THR A 173 10.32 -27.22 7.73
C THR A 173 9.25 -27.83 6.82
N ARG A 174 9.02 -29.14 6.91
CA ARG A 174 7.95 -29.84 6.15
C ARG A 174 6.60 -29.11 6.17
N VAL A 175 6.41 -28.19 7.12
CA VAL A 175 5.22 -27.39 7.37
C VAL A 175 4.96 -26.31 6.30
N THR A 176 5.98 -25.69 5.72
CA THR A 176 5.82 -24.59 4.73
C THR A 176 6.21 -24.98 3.30
N LYS A 177 6.88 -26.13 3.13
CA LYS A 177 7.39 -26.60 1.85
C LYS A 177 6.27 -26.74 0.81
N GLY A 178 6.38 -25.97 -0.28
CA GLY A 178 5.44 -26.01 -1.42
C GLY A 178 4.14 -25.21 -1.22
N LEU A 179 3.97 -24.50 -0.10
CA LEU A 179 2.85 -23.60 0.13
C LEU A 179 3.25 -22.16 -0.27
N SER A 180 2.58 -21.61 -1.27
CA SER A 180 2.56 -20.16 -1.50
C SER A 180 1.62 -19.56 -0.46
N GLY A 181 2.13 -18.66 0.39
CA GLY A 181 1.36 -18.12 1.48
C GLY A 181 2.02 -16.93 2.15
N ILE A 182 1.35 -16.41 3.17
CA ILE A 182 1.72 -15.22 3.93
C ILE A 182 1.96 -15.64 5.36
N LEU A 183 3.14 -15.32 5.88
CA LEU A 183 3.42 -15.41 7.30
C LEU A 183 3.00 -14.10 7.97
N LEU A 184 2.13 -14.23 8.95
CA LEU A 184 1.70 -13.15 9.83
C LEU A 184 2.25 -13.41 11.23
N GLN A 185 3.13 -12.54 11.70
CA GLN A 185 3.64 -12.57 13.07
C GLN A 185 2.86 -11.58 13.93
N GLU A 186 2.31 -12.08 15.04
CA GLU A 186 1.65 -11.31 16.11
C GLU A 186 2.40 -11.60 17.42
N GLY A 187 3.32 -10.71 17.80
CA GLY A 187 4.21 -10.95 18.94
C GLY A 187 5.09 -12.19 18.78
N LYS A 188 4.81 -13.24 19.57
CA LYS A 188 5.51 -14.54 19.51
C LYS A 188 4.81 -15.59 18.65
N GLN A 189 3.58 -15.30 18.21
CA GLN A 189 2.78 -16.22 17.42
C GLN A 189 3.00 -15.95 15.93
N THR A 190 3.28 -16.99 15.16
CA THR A 190 3.33 -16.92 13.70
C THR A 190 2.18 -17.73 13.13
N SER A 191 1.41 -17.15 12.21
CA SER A 191 0.37 -17.85 11.46
C SER A 191 0.72 -17.86 9.97
N LEU A 192 0.63 -19.02 9.33
CA LEU A 192 0.68 -19.13 7.87
C LEU A 192 -0.74 -19.07 7.32
N PHE A 193 -1.01 -18.09 6.47
CA PHE A 193 -2.19 -18.02 5.63
C PHE A 193 -1.85 -18.48 4.23
N TYR A 194 -2.62 -19.39 3.66
CA TYR A 194 -2.38 -19.89 2.32
C TYR A 194 -3.69 -20.25 1.65
N ARG A 195 -3.68 -20.31 0.31
CA ARG A 195 -4.84 -20.70 -0.48
C ARG A 195 -4.62 -22.08 -1.09
N GLN A 196 -5.61 -22.96 -0.95
CA GLN A 196 -5.62 -24.27 -1.57
C GLN A 196 -7.02 -24.58 -2.07
N ASN A 197 -7.15 -25.07 -3.31
CA ASN A 197 -8.45 -25.34 -3.94
C ASN A 197 -9.42 -24.14 -3.86
N ARG A 198 -8.88 -22.93 -4.07
CA ARG A 198 -9.58 -21.62 -3.98
C ARG A 198 -10.11 -21.26 -2.59
N LYS A 199 -9.81 -22.05 -1.55
CA LYS A 199 -10.21 -21.80 -0.16
C LYS A 199 -9.02 -21.29 0.65
N TRP A 200 -9.32 -20.41 1.60
CA TRP A 200 -8.35 -19.90 2.55
C TRP A 200 -8.15 -20.87 3.70
N HIS A 201 -6.90 -21.06 4.08
CA HIS A 201 -6.47 -21.87 5.21
C HIS A 201 -5.55 -21.05 6.10
N GLN A 202 -5.60 -21.33 7.40
CA GLN A 202 -4.72 -20.75 8.39
C GLN A 202 -4.09 -21.88 9.20
N LYS A 203 -2.79 -21.77 9.45
CA LYS A 203 -2.06 -22.67 10.33
C LYS A 203 -1.18 -21.88 11.27
N THR A 204 -1.41 -22.02 12.57
CA THR A 204 -0.48 -21.49 13.58
C THR A 204 0.79 -22.33 13.59
N LEU A 205 1.94 -21.66 13.52
CA LEU A 205 3.26 -22.27 13.50
C LEU A 205 3.86 -22.22 14.92
N PRO A 206 4.66 -23.23 15.30
CA PRO A 206 5.43 -23.18 16.54
C PRO A 206 6.42 -21.99 16.51
N ALA A 207 6.75 -21.48 17.70
CA ALA A 207 7.65 -20.34 17.84
C ALA A 207 9.01 -20.61 17.17
N GLY A 208 9.55 -19.59 16.51
CA GLY A 208 10.87 -19.66 15.87
C GLY A 208 10.87 -20.05 14.38
N ILE A 209 9.72 -20.35 13.77
CA ILE A 209 9.63 -20.48 12.31
C ILE A 209 9.57 -19.09 11.67
N LYS A 210 10.54 -18.81 10.81
CA LYS A 210 10.69 -17.60 10.00
C LYS A 210 10.74 -17.98 8.53
#